data_AF-A0A543PPA4-F1
#
_entry.id   AF-A0A543PPA4-F1
#
_cell.length_a   1.000
_cell.length_b   1.000
_cell.length_c   1.000
_cell.angle_alpha   90.00
_cell.angle_beta   90.00
_cell.angle_gamma   90.00
#
_symmetry.space_group_name_H-M   'P 1'
#
loop_
_entity.id
_entity.type
_entity.pdbx_description
1 polymer ?
#
loop_
_entity_poly.entity_id
_entity_poly.type
_entity_poly.pdbx_seq_one_letter_code
_entity_poly.pdbx_strand_id
1 'polypeptide(L)'
;MTSAAPRDPTQPQRTAELMAQVAAAQTRVRSLRCGAVNRDHLNLAQDELLEAMERYAAELGRRRLPNPRWLRDDLRLYREIRVRPDPSAAYRPRDGS
;
A
#
# COMPACT_ATOMS: atom_id res chain seq x y z
N MET A 1 -21.57 -27.70 25.87
CA MET A 1 -20.95 -27.21 24.62
C MET A 1 -20.48 -25.79 24.88
N THR A 2 -19.20 -25.59 25.19
CA THR A 2 -18.67 -24.26 25.54
C THR A 2 -18.43 -23.46 24.26
N SER A 3 -19.19 -22.37 24.11
CA SER A 3 -19.01 -21.37 23.06
C SER A 3 -17.68 -20.66 23.23
N ALA A 4 -16.78 -20.81 22.25
CA ALA A 4 -15.52 -20.09 22.21
C ALA A 4 -15.80 -18.63 21.85
N ALA A 5 -15.65 -17.73 22.83
CA ALA A 5 -15.70 -16.29 22.59
C ALA A 5 -14.73 -15.91 21.45
N PRO A 6 -15.11 -14.97 20.56
CA PRO A 6 -14.21 -14.50 19.51
C PRO A 6 -13.00 -13.88 20.22
N ARG A 7 -11.85 -14.55 20.11
CA ARG A 7 -10.59 -14.01 20.61
C ARG A 7 -10.28 -12.80 19.75
N ASP A 8 -10.47 -11.61 20.32
CA ASP A 8 -9.93 -10.38 19.76
C ASP A 8 -8.45 -10.65 19.47
N PRO A 9 -7.99 -10.54 18.21
CA PRO A 9 -6.64 -10.96 17.84
C PRO A 9 -5.67 -10.19 18.72
N THR A 10 -4.86 -10.93 19.48
CA THR A 10 -3.95 -10.35 20.45
C THR A 10 -3.06 -9.36 19.72
N GLN A 11 -2.95 -8.11 20.18
CA GLN A 11 -2.23 -7.02 19.52
C GLN A 11 -0.93 -7.40 18.77
N PRO A 12 0.01 -8.24 19.27
CA PRO A 12 1.16 -8.68 18.47
C PRO A 12 0.81 -9.33 17.11
N GLN A 13 -0.30 -10.06 17.02
CA GLN A 13 -0.79 -10.70 15.79
C GLN A 13 -1.17 -9.64 14.75
N ARG A 14 -1.81 -8.54 15.17
CA ARG A 14 -2.23 -7.45 14.27
C ARG A 14 -1.04 -6.79 13.55
N THR A 15 0.11 -6.64 14.19
CA THR A 15 1.31 -6.08 13.55
C THR A 15 1.94 -7.05 12.57
N ALA A 16 1.99 -8.34 12.92
CA ALA A 16 2.48 -9.38 12.03
C ALA A 16 1.57 -9.51 10.79
N GLU A 17 0.25 -9.44 10.97
CA GLU A 17 -0.74 -9.42 9.89
C GLU A 17 -0.56 -8.22 8.96
N LEU A 18 -0.39 -7.02 9.51
CA LEU A 18 -0.15 -5.82 8.69
C LEU A 18 1.19 -5.90 7.93
N MET A 19 2.24 -6.44 8.56
CA MET A 19 3.51 -6.69 7.88
C MET A 19 3.35 -7.71 6.75
N ALA A 20 2.58 -8.78 6.96
CA ALA A 20 2.28 -9.76 5.93
C ALA A 20 1.48 -9.15 4.77
N GLN A 21 0.52 -8.25 5.06
CA GLN A 21 -0.21 -7.49 4.04
C GLN A 21 0.72 -6.61 3.20
N VAL A 22 1.67 -5.91 3.83
CA VAL A 22 2.68 -5.12 3.11
C VAL A 22 3.52 -6.01 2.18
N ALA A 23 3.99 -7.17 2.68
CA ALA A 23 4.78 -8.11 1.88
C ALA A 23 3.99 -8.69 0.68
N ALA A 24 2.71 -9.00 0.89
CA ALA A 24 1.83 -9.48 -0.18
C ALA A 24 1.62 -8.41 -1.26
N ALA A 25 1.36 -7.16 -0.87
CA ALA A 25 1.18 -6.05 -1.79
C ALA A 25 2.46 -5.77 -2.60
N GLN A 26 3.64 -5.79 -1.95
CA GLN A 26 4.93 -5.68 -2.65
C GLN A 26 5.13 -6.80 -3.68
N THR A 27 4.77 -8.03 -3.34
CA THR A 27 4.83 -9.18 -4.26
C THR A 27 3.92 -8.97 -5.46
N ARG A 28 2.68 -8.50 -5.25
CA ARG A 28 1.73 -8.21 -6.33
C ARG A 28 2.26 -7.13 -7.28
N VAL A 29 2.79 -6.03 -6.75
CA VAL A 29 3.41 -4.97 -7.55
C VAL A 29 4.58 -5.51 -8.37
N ARG A 30 5.44 -6.33 -7.76
CA ARG A 30 6.58 -6.95 -8.44
C ARG A 30 6.14 -7.87 -9.59
N SER A 31 5.13 -8.71 -9.36
CA SER A 31 4.59 -9.61 -10.38
C SER A 31 3.98 -8.84 -11.56
N LEU A 32 3.25 -7.76 -11.30
CA LEU A 32 2.67 -6.91 -12.35
C LEU A 32 3.71 -6.14 -13.17
N ARG A 33 4.90 -5.91 -12.63
CA ARG A 33 6.03 -5.28 -13.34
C ARG A 33 6.78 -6.24 -14.28
N CYS A 34 6.67 -7.56 -14.09
CA CYS A 34 7.42 -8.55 -14.87
C CYS A 34 6.68 -9.10 -16.10
N GLY A 35 5.53 -8.54 -16.48
CA GLY A 35 4.74 -8.98 -17.65
C GLY A 35 4.31 -7.82 -18.55
N ALA A 36 3.37 -8.06 -19.47
CA ALA A 36 2.68 -6.99 -20.20
C ALA A 36 1.96 -6.09 -19.17
N VAL A 37 2.52 -4.93 -18.90
CA VAL A 37 2.08 -4.05 -17.82
C VAL A 37 0.73 -3.45 -18.18
N ASN A 38 -0.35 -4.00 -17.61
CA ASN A 38 -1.61 -3.28 -17.51
C ASN A 38 -1.42 -2.15 -16.48
N ARG A 39 -1.30 -0.92 -16.98
CA ARG A 39 -1.02 0.28 -16.15
C ARG A 39 -2.08 0.49 -15.08
N ASP A 40 -3.35 0.22 -15.37
CA ASP A 40 -4.44 0.39 -14.41
C ASP A 40 -4.31 -0.63 -13.26
N HIS A 41 -3.97 -1.88 -13.58
CA HIS A 41 -3.72 -2.91 -12.56
C HIS A 41 -2.49 -2.59 -11.72
N LEU A 42 -1.44 -2.04 -12.34
CA LEU A 42 -0.24 -1.63 -11.63
C LEU A 42 -0.52 -0.45 -10.69
N ASN A 43 -1.29 0.54 -11.13
CA ASN A 43 -1.70 1.68 -10.30
C ASN A 43 -2.55 1.22 -9.11
N LEU A 44 -3.53 0.34 -9.34
CA LEU A 44 -4.35 -0.24 -8.27
C LEU A 44 -3.49 -0.99 -7.24
N ALA A 45 -2.54 -1.81 -7.69
CA ALA A 45 -1.65 -2.53 -6.78
C ALA A 45 -0.71 -1.62 -6.00
N GLN A 46 -0.28 -0.49 -6.58
CA GLN A 46 0.50 0.52 -5.88
C GLN A 46 -0.33 1.26 -4.82
N ASP A 47 -1.61 1.52 -5.11
CA ASP A 47 -2.55 2.11 -4.15
C ASP A 47 -2.81 1.18 -2.97
N GLU A 48 -3.03 -0.11 -3.23
CA GLU A 48 -3.16 -1.14 -2.18
C GLU A 48 -1.89 -1.22 -1.31
N LEU A 49 -0.70 -1.13 -1.92
CA LEU A 49 0.57 -1.13 -1.20
C LEU A 49 0.73 0.11 -0.32
N LEU A 50 0.39 1.29 -0.84
CA LEU A 50 0.42 2.53 -0.07
C LEU A 50 -0.50 2.44 1.15
N GLU A 51 -1.74 2.00 0.95
CA GLU A 51 -2.71 1.85 2.04
C GLU A 51 -2.22 0.85 3.10
N ALA A 52 -1.64 -0.28 2.69
CA ALA A 52 -1.08 -1.27 3.61
C ALA A 52 0.07 -0.68 4.45
N MET A 53 0.98 0.08 3.81
CA MET A 53 2.09 0.75 4.51
C MET A 53 1.59 1.82 5.49
N GLU A 54 0.55 2.58 5.14
CA GLU A 54 -0.05 3.59 6.01
C GLU A 54 -0.72 2.97 7.22
N ARG A 55 -1.46 1.86 7.04
CA ARG A 55 -2.05 1.10 8.15
C ARG A 55 -0.98 0.54 9.09
N TYR A 56 0.11 0.01 8.53
CA TYR A 56 1.24 -0.48 9.32
C TYR A 56 1.91 0.65 10.12
N ALA A 57 2.18 1.80 9.48
CA ALA A 57 2.74 2.98 10.13
C ALA A 57 1.83 3.54 11.23
N ALA A 58 0.51 3.59 10.99
CA ALA A 58 -0.46 4.02 11.98
C ALA A 58 -0.48 3.07 13.20
N GLU A 59 -0.38 1.76 12.97
CA GLU A 59 -0.31 0.78 14.05
C GLU A 59 1.00 0.88 14.85
N LEU A 60 2.14 1.15 14.21
CA LEU A 60 3.39 1.46 14.90
C LEU A 60 3.27 2.75 15.74
N GLY A 61 2.66 3.79 15.18
CA GLY A 61 2.40 5.05 15.88
C GLY A 61 1.52 4.87 17.12
N ARG A 62 0.44 4.09 17.03
CA ARG A 62 -0.41 3.72 18.17
C ARG A 62 0.39 3.01 19.28
N ARG A 63 1.41 2.25 18.91
CA ARG A 63 2.30 1.53 19.83
C ARG A 63 3.48 2.35 20.32
N ARG A 64 3.61 3.61 19.89
CA ARG A 64 4.79 4.46 20.13
C ARG A 64 6.09 3.79 19.67
N LEU A 65 6.00 2.93 18.66
CA LEU A 65 7.16 2.31 18.04
C LEU A 65 7.70 3.23 16.93
N PRO A 66 9.03 3.31 16.75
CA PRO A 66 9.60 4.10 15.69
C PRO A 66 9.26 3.49 14.33
N ASN A 67 8.92 4.35 13.36
CA ASN A 67 8.77 3.89 11.98
C ASN A 67 10.14 3.52 11.41
N PRO A 68 10.30 2.30 10.88
CA PRO A 68 11.56 1.89 10.27
C PRO A 68 11.87 2.78 9.06
N ARG A 69 13.17 2.94 8.77
CA ARG A 69 13.64 3.89 7.75
C ARG A 69 13.11 3.55 6.36
N TRP A 70 13.16 2.26 5.98
CA TRP A 70 12.63 1.79 4.69
C TRP A 70 11.16 2.16 4.49
N LEU A 71 10.33 2.06 5.54
CA LEU A 71 8.90 2.40 5.48
C LEU A 71 8.69 3.90 5.28
N ARG A 72 9.51 4.73 5.93
CA ARG A 72 9.45 6.19 5.75
C ARG A 72 9.85 6.59 4.34
N ASP A 73 10.92 6.00 3.83
CA ASP A 73 11.43 6.28 2.48
C ASP A 73 10.42 5.84 1.41
N ASP A 74 9.84 4.64 1.55
CA ASP A 74 8.82 4.13 0.63
C ASP A 74 7.53 4.96 0.68
N LEU A 75 7.02 5.29 1.88
CA LEU A 75 5.84 6.14 2.03
C LEU A 75 6.04 7.51 1.38
N ARG A 76 7.23 8.10 1.52
CA ARG A 76 7.57 9.36 0.86
C ARG A 76 7.53 9.21 -0.66
N LEU A 77 8.18 8.17 -1.19
CA LEU A 77 8.25 7.91 -2.62
C LEU A 77 6.85 7.71 -3.24
N TYR A 78 6.03 6.83 -2.66
CA TYR A 78 4.70 6.54 -3.20
C TYR A 78 3.76 7.76 -3.10
N ARG A 79 3.90 8.60 -2.07
CA ARG A 79 3.16 9.87 -1.97
C ARG A 79 3.58 10.87 -3.03
N GLU A 80 4.88 11.05 -3.28
CA GLU A 80 5.37 11.93 -4.35
C GLU A 80 4.90 11.47 -5.74
N ILE A 81 4.85 10.16 -5.99
CA ILE A 81 4.35 9.59 -7.25
C ILE A 81 2.85 9.86 -7.42
N ARG A 82 2.04 9.71 -6.37
CA ARG A 82 0.59 10.00 -6.42
C ARG A 82 0.26 11.48 -6.59
N VAL A 83 1.06 12.37 -5.98
CA VAL A 83 0.84 13.82 -6.05
C VAL A 83 1.26 14.39 -7.41
N ARG A 84 2.16 13.74 -8.13
CA ARG A 84 2.44 14.08 -9.53
C ARG A 84 1.30 13.57 -10.40
N PRO A 85 0.48 14.46 -11.01
CA PRO A 85 -0.46 14.02 -12.01
C PRO A 85 0.32 13.34 -13.15
N ASP A 86 -0.20 12.21 -13.63
CA ASP A 86 0.34 11.55 -14.81
C ASP A 86 0.41 12.59 -15.95
N PRO A 87 1.60 12.89 -16.50
CA PRO A 87 1.73 13.89 -17.55
C PRO A 87 1.02 13.47 -18.84
N SER A 88 0.63 12.20 -18.97
CA SER A 88 -0.18 11.68 -20.08
C SER A 88 -1.68 11.91 -19.88
N ALA A 89 -2.17 12.09 -18.64
CA ALA A 89 -3.55 12.50 -18.35
C ALA A 89 -3.84 13.94 -18.82
N ALA A 90 -2.80 14.75 -19.06
CA ALA A 90 -2.92 16.13 -19.52
C ALA A 90 -3.13 16.27 -21.05
N TYR A 91 -3.07 15.20 -21.84
CA TYR A 91 -3.38 15.28 -23.27
C TYR A 91 -4.88 15.09 -23.52
N ARG A 92 -5.67 16.15 -23.32
CA ARG A 92 -6.94 16.28 -24.04
C ARG A 92 -6.63 16.78 -25.45
N PRO A 93 -6.99 16.06 -26.53
CA PRO A 93 -6.94 16.64 -27.85
C PRO A 93 -7.87 17.86 -27.84
N ARG A 94 -7.31 19.03 -28.08
CA ARG A 94 -8.06 20.26 -28.29
C ARG A 94 -8.98 20.00 -29.48
N ASP A 95 -10.28 20.03 -29.26
CA ASP A 95 -11.32 19.89 -30.28
C ASP A 95 -10.91 20.63 -31.56
N GLY A 96 -10.82 19.88 -32.65
CA GLY A 96 -10.69 20.41 -34.00
C GLY A 96 -12.02 21.08 -34.37
N SER A 97 -11.92 22.36 -34.70
CA SER A 97 -13.01 23.20 -35.20
C SER A 97 -13.61 22.69 -36.51
#